data_AF-A0A060CDQ4-F1
#
_entry.id   AF-A0A060CDQ4-F1
#
_cell.length_a   1.000
_cell.length_b   1.000
_cell.length_c   1.000
_cell.angle_alpha   90.00
_cell.angle_beta   90.00
_cell.angle_gamma   90.00
#
_symmetry.space_group_name_H-M   'P 1'
#
loop_
_entity.id
_entity.type
_entity.pdbx_description
1 polymer ?
#
loop_
_entity_poly.entity_id
_entity_poly.type
_entity_poly.pdbx_seq_one_letter_code
_entity_poly.pdbx_strand_id
1 'polypeptide(L)' 'LLNAYYNLQNGIGYSLARTNINSCDFSSDTYTYVQDNDAALKSFNIAHDKQYKIPLIKKRWLPPVAG' A
#
# COMPACT_ATOMS: atom_id res chain seq x y z
N LEU A 1 -5.77 12.45 9.23
CA LEU A 1 -4.45 12.45 8.55
C LEU A 1 -4.58 12.35 7.03
N LEU A 2 -5.18 11.29 6.46
CA LEU A 2 -5.29 11.14 4.98
C LEU A 2 -5.92 12.34 4.26
N ASN A 3 -7.00 12.92 4.80
CA ASN A 3 -7.63 14.12 4.23
C ASN A 3 -6.66 15.31 4.14
N ALA A 4 -5.81 15.52 5.14
CA ALA A 4 -4.86 16.62 5.14
C ALA A 4 -3.84 16.49 4.00
N TYR A 5 -3.45 15.26 3.63
CA TYR A 5 -2.52 15.01 2.52
C TYR A 5 -3.20 15.01 1.16
N TYR A 6 -4.38 14.40 1.03
CA TYR A 6 -4.94 13.98 -0.26
C TYR A 6 -6.22 14.71 -0.69
N ASN A 7 -6.92 15.40 0.22
CA ASN A 7 -8.10 16.18 -0.16
C ASN A 7 -7.67 17.45 -0.93
N LEU A 8 -8.38 17.79 -2.00
CA LEU A 8 -8.06 18.96 -2.84
C LEU A 8 -8.55 20.29 -2.25
N GLN A 9 -9.59 20.26 -1.42
CA GLN A 9 -10.20 21.46 -0.82
C GLN A 9 -9.68 21.73 0.60
N ASN A 10 -9.58 20.67 1.41
CA ASN A 10 -9.29 20.71 2.85
C ASN A 10 -7.91 20.11 3.18
N GLY A 11 -7.05 19.91 2.18
CA GLY A 11 -5.71 19.34 2.31
C GLY A 11 -4.73 19.92 1.29
N ILE A 12 -3.54 19.33 1.18
CA ILE A 12 -2.48 19.79 0.27
C ILE A 12 -2.49 19.08 -1.10
N GLY A 13 -3.53 18.28 -1.39
CA GLY A 13 -3.81 17.77 -2.72
C GLY A 13 -2.75 16.86 -3.35
N TYR A 14 -2.07 16.00 -2.58
CA TYR A 14 -1.10 15.05 -3.15
C TYR A 14 -1.74 14.16 -4.23
N SER A 15 -1.24 14.26 -5.46
CA SER A 15 -1.73 13.46 -6.59
C SER A 15 -0.91 12.19 -6.83
N LEU A 16 0.32 12.12 -6.31
CA LEU A 16 1.22 10.98 -6.46
C LEU A 16 1.57 10.37 -5.09
N ALA A 17 1.68 9.04 -5.04
CA ALA A 17 2.35 8.35 -3.93
C ALA A 17 3.15 7.17 -4.47
N ARG A 18 4.21 6.80 -3.75
CA ARG A 18 5.06 5.65 -4.05
C ARG A 18 4.85 4.57 -3.00
N THR A 19 4.78 3.32 -3.43
CA THR A 19 4.86 2.14 -2.55
C THR A 19 6.08 1.29 -2.93
N ASN A 20 6.60 0.54 -1.96
CA ASN A 20 7.60 -0.48 -2.18
C ASN A 20 6.97 -1.83 -2.59
N ILE A 21 7.74 -2.60 -3.35
CA ILE A 21 7.54 -4.03 -3.62
C ILE A 21 8.41 -4.78 -2.62
N ASN A 22 7.90 -5.85 -2.00
CA ASN A 22 8.53 -6.55 -0.87
C ASN A 22 8.68 -5.61 0.35
N SER A 23 9.47 -6.01 1.36
CA SER A 23 9.87 -5.14 2.46
C SER A 23 10.88 -4.06 2.03
N CYS A 24 11.01 -3.04 2.86
CA CYS A 24 12.11 -2.06 2.86
C CYS A 24 12.62 -1.84 4.28
N ASP A 25 13.62 -0.99 4.45
CA ASP A 25 14.15 -0.52 5.74
C ASP A 25 13.08 0.09 6.67
N PHE A 26 11.99 0.62 6.11
CA PHE A 26 10.82 1.12 6.85
C PHE A 26 9.71 0.07 7.08
N SER A 27 9.97 -1.21 6.82
CA SER A 27 9.02 -2.30 7.12
C SER A 27 9.25 -2.83 8.53
N SER A 28 8.17 -3.23 9.20
CA SER A 28 8.24 -3.86 10.53
C SER A 28 8.81 -5.28 10.50
N ASP A 29 8.90 -5.88 9.32
CA ASP A 29 9.44 -7.22 9.10
C ASP A 29 10.10 -7.30 7.70
N THR A 30 10.97 -8.28 7.51
CA THR A 30 11.63 -8.58 6.24
C THR A 30 10.84 -9.64 5.49
N TYR A 31 10.36 -9.32 4.28
CA TYR A 31 9.57 -10.24 3.48
C TYR A 31 9.74 -9.99 1.98
N THR A 32 9.62 -11.07 1.22
CA THR A 32 9.48 -11.06 -0.24
C THR A 32 8.15 -11.71 -0.62
N TYR A 33 7.65 -11.43 -1.83
CA TYR A 33 6.42 -12.06 -2.31
C TYR A 33 6.62 -13.50 -2.77
N VAL A 34 7.86 -13.93 -3.00
CA VAL A 34 8.22 -15.25 -3.55
C VAL A 34 9.33 -15.83 -2.69
N GLN A 35 9.23 -17.11 -2.37
CA GLN A 35 10.26 -17.84 -1.64
C GLN A 35 11.51 -18.04 -2.50
N ASP A 36 12.65 -18.22 -1.83
CA ASP A 36 13.93 -18.44 -2.51
C ASP A 36 13.87 -19.66 -3.44
N ASN A 37 14.50 -19.51 -4.61
CA ASN A 37 14.60 -20.52 -5.67
C ASN A 37 13.27 -20.93 -6.37
N ASP A 38 12.17 -20.22 -6.14
CA ASP A 38 10.90 -20.47 -6.85
C ASP A 38 10.78 -19.64 -8.14
N ALA A 39 11.54 -20.04 -9.17
CA ALA A 39 11.50 -19.41 -10.48
C ALA A 39 10.14 -19.54 -11.20
N ALA A 40 9.31 -20.50 -10.78
CA ALA A 40 7.98 -20.72 -11.34
C ALA A 40 6.88 -19.89 -10.65
N LEU A 41 7.24 -19.09 -9.63
CA LEU A 41 6.33 -18.20 -8.88
C LEU A 41 5.15 -18.93 -8.21
N LYS A 42 5.30 -20.21 -7.87
CA LYS A 42 4.25 -21.01 -7.21
C LYS A 42 3.93 -20.53 -5.79
N SER A 43 4.90 -19.90 -5.13
CA SER A 43 4.83 -19.36 -3.78
C SER A 43 4.40 -17.90 -3.73
N PHE A 44 4.09 -17.28 -4.89
CA PHE A 44 3.74 -15.87 -4.96
C PHE A 44 2.57 -15.51 -4.03
N ASN A 45 2.81 -14.61 -3.08
CA ASN A 45 1.82 -14.20 -2.10
C ASN A 45 2.00 -12.74 -1.66
N ILE A 46 0.90 -11.99 -1.66
CA ILE A 46 0.83 -10.58 -1.24
C ILE A 46 -0.02 -10.38 0.03
N ALA A 47 -0.19 -11.43 0.85
CA ALA A 47 -1.02 -11.38 2.06
C ALA A 47 -0.62 -10.24 3.01
N HIS A 48 0.69 -9.98 3.17
CA HIS A 48 1.20 -8.88 3.97
C HIS A 48 0.68 -7.52 3.46
N ASP A 49 0.71 -7.30 2.15
CA ASP A 49 0.19 -6.07 1.53
C ASP A 49 -1.33 -5.94 1.65
N LYS A 50 -2.06 -7.06 1.54
CA LYS A 50 -3.52 -7.11 1.74
C LYS A 50 -3.91 -6.71 3.16
N GLN A 51 -3.08 -7.07 4.14
CA GLN A 51 -3.33 -6.73 5.54
C GLN A 51 -3.05 -5.26 5.84
N TYR A 52 -1.98 -4.68 5.30
CA TYR A 52 -1.49 -3.35 5.73
C TYR A 52 -1.53 -2.27 4.64
N LYS A 53 -0.89 -2.48 3.49
CA LYS A 53 -0.71 -1.46 2.43
C LYS A 53 -2.01 -1.17 1.68
N ILE A 54 -2.68 -2.21 1.19
CA ILE A 54 -3.85 -2.08 0.31
C ILE A 54 -5.03 -1.35 0.99
N PRO A 55 -5.38 -1.65 2.27
CA PRO A 55 -6.47 -0.94 2.94
C PRO A 55 -6.20 0.56 3.06
N LEU A 56 -4.96 0.96 3.37
CA LEU A 56 -4.57 2.36 3.48
C LEU A 56 -4.67 3.08 2.13
N ILE A 57 -4.14 2.45 1.06
CA ILE A 57 -4.20 2.98 -0.30
C ILE A 57 -5.66 3.14 -0.74
N LYS A 58 -6.53 2.14 -0.52
CA LYS A 58 -7.96 2.25 -0.87
C LYS A 58 -8.66 3.39 -0.15
N LYS A 59 -8.37 3.64 1.13
CA LYS A 59 -8.93 4.78 1.89
C LYS A 59 -8.54 6.15 1.31
N ARG A 60 -7.39 6.25 0.61
CA ARG A 60 -7.02 7.48 -0.11
C ARG A 60 -7.87 7.68 -1.37
N TRP A 61 -8.04 6.64 -2.17
CA TRP A 61 -8.58 6.75 -3.54
C TRP A 61 -10.10 6.64 -3.63
N LEU A 62 -10.74 6.06 -2.61
CA LEU A 62 -12.19 6.06 -2.55
C LEU A 62 -12.66 7.46 -2.13
N PRO A 63 -13.59 8.09 -2.88
CA PRO A 63 -14.25 9.28 -2.40
C PRO A 63 -14.88 8.96 -1.03
N PRO A 64 -14.96 9.94 -0.11
CA PRO A 64 -15.76 9.75 1.09
C PRO A 64 -17.15 9.31 0.64
N VAL A 65 -17.64 8.18 1.19
CA VAL A 65 -18.98 7.70 0.91
C VAL A 65 -19.91 8.86 1.23
N ALA A 66 -20.62 9.36 0.21
CA ALA A 66 -21.63 10.38 0.41
C ALA A 66 -22.71 9.74 1.28
N GLY A 67 -22.70 10.09 2.57
CA GLY A 67 -23.84 9.94 3.47
C GLY A 67 -24.72 11.16 3.36
#